data_AF-A0A960J4F3-F1
#
_entry.id   AF-A0A960J4F3-F1
#
_cell.length_a   1.000
_cell.length_b   1.000
_cell.length_c   1.000
_cell.angle_alpha   90.00
_cell.angle_beta   90.00
_cell.angle_gamma   90.00
#
_symmetry.space_group_name_H-M   'P 1'
#
loop_
_entity.id
_entity.type
_entity.pdbx_description
1 polymer ?
#
loop_
_entity_poly.entity_id
_entity_poly.type
_entity_poly.pdbx_seq_one_letter_code
_entity_poly.pdbx_strand_id
1 'polypeptide(L)'
;TGELVAGALAEDGTAGRRTRTRAALGALARDARRAGRKAVASGHWLAETTAGLAQHLPVRDHATLVAHHQGKTGPELADALIRNAGVASGAAGAVAGALIGAEEIVPHTWATVPFELAAETALVVAIEMKLVAELHEALGRPVPGAGPQRGLLIAQSWAEKRGVNPQDLVLGVGAADVFGRQARVTLTVALRRRLTHRLGRSMAALIPLMAGAIAGAVLNRRATVAIGETVAADLRREGVVVVSTVPGGGFATA
;
A
#
# COMPACT_ATOMS: atom_id res chain seq x y z
N THR A 1 -16.15 1.96 -5.61
CA THR A 1 -14.99 1.19 -5.09
C THR A 1 -14.14 1.99 -4.13
N GLY A 2 -13.71 3.21 -4.50
CA GLY A 2 -12.89 4.07 -3.62
C GLY A 2 -13.46 4.25 -2.21
N GLU A 3 -14.76 4.55 -2.08
CA GLU A 3 -15.42 4.72 -0.78
C GLU A 3 -15.39 3.46 0.09
N LEU A 4 -15.60 2.27 -0.48
CA LEU A 4 -15.56 1.01 0.25
C LEU A 4 -14.14 0.67 0.72
N VAL A 5 -13.13 0.99 -0.09
CA VAL A 5 -11.73 0.85 0.30
C VAL A 5 -11.39 1.87 1.39
N ALA A 6 -11.79 3.13 1.25
CA ALA A 6 -11.60 4.16 2.26
C ALA A 6 -12.24 3.76 3.59
N GLY A 7 -13.48 3.25 3.60
CA GLY A 7 -14.16 2.75 4.79
C GLY A 7 -13.50 1.50 5.40
N ALA A 8 -12.86 0.65 4.59
CA ALA A 8 -12.04 -0.45 5.09
C ALA A 8 -10.75 0.05 5.76
N LEU A 9 -10.18 1.17 5.29
CA LEU A 9 -8.96 1.78 5.79
C LEU A 9 -9.18 2.76 6.98
N ALA A 10 -10.35 3.36 7.11
CA ALA A 10 -10.61 4.47 8.04
C ALA A 10 -10.89 4.04 9.49
N GLU A 11 -11.22 2.77 9.73
CA GLU A 11 -11.86 2.35 10.98
C GLU A 11 -11.06 1.24 11.68
N ASP A 12 -10.53 1.58 12.87
CA ASP A 12 -9.67 0.69 13.65
C ASP A 12 -10.44 -0.29 14.56
N GLY A 13 -11.76 -0.17 14.64
CA GLY A 13 -12.62 -1.12 15.36
C GLY A 13 -12.57 -2.54 14.78
N THR A 14 -12.68 -3.54 15.64
CA THR A 14 -12.86 -4.96 15.25
C THR A 14 -14.28 -5.23 14.77
N ALA A 15 -15.26 -4.53 15.33
CA ALA A 15 -16.66 -4.60 14.93
C ALA A 15 -16.82 -4.13 13.47
N GLY A 16 -17.38 -4.98 12.62
CA GLY A 16 -17.64 -4.68 11.22
C GLY A 16 -16.41 -4.65 10.30
N ARG A 17 -15.17 -4.82 10.80
CA ARG A 17 -13.95 -4.83 9.97
C ARG A 17 -14.00 -5.91 8.89
N ARG A 18 -14.33 -7.15 9.27
CA ARG A 18 -14.44 -8.27 8.32
C ARG A 18 -15.45 -7.97 7.21
N THR A 19 -16.60 -7.39 7.56
CA THR A 19 -17.65 -7.01 6.60
C THR A 19 -17.17 -5.95 5.62
N ARG A 20 -16.50 -4.89 6.12
CA ARG A 20 -15.93 -3.83 5.30
C ARG A 20 -14.80 -4.33 4.40
N THR A 21 -13.87 -5.13 4.93
CA THR A 21 -12.81 -5.79 4.14
C THR A 21 -13.41 -6.66 3.03
N ARG A 22 -14.44 -7.46 3.34
CA ARG A 22 -15.14 -8.27 2.33
C ARG A 22 -15.82 -7.40 1.26
N ALA A 23 -16.49 -6.32 1.66
CA ALA A 23 -17.13 -5.39 0.73
C ALA A 23 -16.11 -4.69 -0.20
N ALA A 24 -14.98 -4.24 0.36
CA ALA A 24 -13.87 -3.65 -0.40
C ALA A 24 -13.28 -4.64 -1.41
N LEU A 25 -12.96 -5.87 -0.97
CA LEU A 25 -12.47 -6.94 -1.85
C LEU A 25 -13.47 -7.27 -2.95
N GLY A 26 -14.76 -7.40 -2.63
CA GLY A 26 -15.80 -7.68 -3.62
C GLY A 26 -15.96 -6.55 -4.65
N ALA A 27 -15.81 -5.28 -4.23
CA ALA A 27 -15.82 -4.14 -5.14
C ALA A 27 -14.59 -4.13 -6.07
N LEU A 28 -13.40 -4.33 -5.51
CA LEU A 28 -12.15 -4.42 -6.28
C LEU A 28 -12.18 -5.59 -7.28
N ALA A 29 -12.67 -6.76 -6.88
CA ALA A 29 -12.79 -7.92 -7.76
C ALA A 29 -13.78 -7.65 -8.91
N ARG A 30 -14.90 -6.97 -8.66
CA ARG A 30 -15.83 -6.56 -9.72
C ARG A 30 -15.18 -5.56 -10.69
N ASP A 31 -14.42 -4.60 -10.18
CA ASP A 31 -13.71 -3.64 -11.03
C ASP A 31 -12.62 -4.33 -11.87
N ALA A 32 -11.87 -5.25 -11.27
CA ALA A 32 -10.89 -6.06 -11.99
C ALA A 32 -11.54 -6.88 -13.10
N ARG A 33 -12.69 -7.52 -12.83
CA ARG A 33 -13.48 -8.25 -13.83
C ARG A 33 -13.96 -7.34 -14.96
N ARG A 34 -14.43 -6.13 -14.65
CA ARG A 34 -14.86 -5.13 -15.64
C ARG A 34 -13.71 -4.66 -16.54
N ALA A 35 -12.51 -4.49 -15.98
CA ALA A 35 -11.31 -4.16 -16.75
C ALA A 35 -10.82 -5.33 -17.63
N GLY A 36 -11.17 -6.56 -17.24
CA GLY A 36 -10.94 -7.76 -18.02
C GLY A 36 -9.56 -8.39 -17.82
N ARG A 37 -9.43 -9.67 -18.21
CA ARG A 37 -8.24 -10.50 -17.96
C ARG A 37 -6.95 -9.90 -18.49
N LYS A 38 -6.98 -9.28 -19.69
CA LYS A 38 -5.80 -8.67 -20.31
C LYS A 38 -5.24 -7.50 -19.49
N ALA A 39 -6.10 -6.65 -18.94
CA ALA A 39 -5.69 -5.50 -18.13
C ALA A 39 -5.17 -5.92 -16.75
N VAL A 40 -5.72 -6.99 -16.18
CA VAL A 40 -5.27 -7.57 -14.91
C VAL A 40 -3.93 -8.28 -15.08
N ALA A 41 -3.81 -9.17 -16.08
CA ALA A 41 -2.58 -9.92 -16.34
C ALA A 41 -1.42 -9.01 -16.79
N SER A 42 -1.70 -7.87 -17.45
CA SER A 42 -0.67 -6.89 -17.80
C SER A 42 -0.25 -5.99 -16.64
N GLY A 43 -0.96 -6.04 -15.49
CA GLY A 43 -0.75 -5.14 -14.35
C GLY A 43 -1.31 -3.73 -14.55
N HIS A 44 -1.87 -3.42 -15.72
CA HIS A 44 -2.41 -2.08 -16.02
C HIS A 44 -3.54 -1.68 -15.06
N TRP A 45 -4.48 -2.59 -14.80
CA TRP A 45 -5.59 -2.33 -13.89
C TRP A 45 -5.10 -2.03 -12.46
N LEU A 46 -4.10 -2.78 -11.98
CA LEU A 46 -3.53 -2.59 -10.65
C LEU A 46 -2.83 -1.24 -10.55
N ALA A 47 -2.11 -0.81 -11.58
CA ALA A 47 -1.45 0.48 -11.63
C ALA A 47 -2.45 1.65 -11.59
N GLU A 48 -3.50 1.61 -12.42
CA GLU A 48 -4.55 2.63 -12.41
C GLU A 48 -5.32 2.67 -11.08
N THR A 49 -5.64 1.50 -10.54
CA THR A 49 -6.33 1.38 -9.25
C THR A 49 -5.48 1.95 -8.12
N THR A 50 -4.17 1.64 -8.11
CA THR A 50 -3.23 2.17 -7.10
C THR A 50 -3.15 3.69 -7.16
N ALA A 51 -3.01 4.26 -8.36
CA ALA A 51 -2.98 5.71 -8.54
C ALA A 51 -4.29 6.38 -8.06
N GLY A 52 -5.44 5.81 -8.40
CA GLY A 52 -6.74 6.31 -7.96
C GLY A 52 -6.95 6.22 -6.45
N LEU A 53 -6.49 5.13 -5.82
CA LEU A 53 -6.55 4.95 -4.37
C LEU A 53 -5.63 5.92 -3.62
N ALA A 54 -4.43 6.17 -4.16
CA ALA A 54 -3.47 7.09 -3.56
C ALA A 54 -4.04 8.51 -3.45
N GLN A 55 -4.81 8.97 -4.45
CA GLN A 55 -5.43 10.30 -4.45
C GLN A 55 -6.51 10.49 -3.37
N HIS A 56 -7.17 9.40 -2.95
CA HIS A 56 -8.30 9.42 -2.02
C HIS A 56 -7.97 8.71 -0.70
N LEU A 57 -6.67 8.56 -0.41
CA LEU A 57 -6.21 7.79 0.73
C LEU A 57 -6.52 8.53 2.03
N PRO A 58 -7.27 7.93 2.98
CA PRO A 58 -7.58 8.57 4.25
C PRO A 58 -6.37 8.50 5.18
N VAL A 59 -5.56 9.56 5.19
CA VAL A 59 -4.39 9.72 6.06
C VAL A 59 -4.74 10.65 7.21
N ARG A 60 -4.52 10.18 8.44
CA ARG A 60 -4.76 10.94 9.66
C ARG A 60 -3.53 11.77 10.01
N ASP A 61 -3.74 13.00 10.46
CA ASP A 61 -2.66 13.84 10.98
C ASP A 61 -2.15 13.31 12.33
N HIS A 62 -0.98 13.82 12.74
CA HIS A 62 -0.35 13.42 14.00
C HIS A 62 -1.29 13.54 15.22
N ALA A 63 -2.03 14.64 15.37
CA ALA A 63 -2.91 14.85 16.52
C ALA A 63 -4.04 13.80 16.57
N THR A 64 -4.63 13.51 15.41
CA THR A 64 -5.64 12.48 15.23
C THR A 64 -5.07 11.10 15.52
N LEU A 65 -3.86 10.79 15.05
CA LEU A 65 -3.19 9.52 15.33
C LEU A 65 -2.95 9.31 16.83
N VAL A 66 -2.42 10.32 17.53
CA VAL A 66 -2.21 10.28 18.98
C VAL A 66 -3.52 10.02 19.71
N ALA A 67 -4.60 10.71 19.34
CA ALA A 67 -5.92 10.51 19.94
C ALA A 67 -6.45 9.07 19.71
N HIS A 68 -6.36 8.57 18.48
CA HIS A 68 -6.79 7.21 18.13
C HIS A 68 -5.98 6.11 18.81
N HIS A 69 -4.71 6.38 19.12
CA HIS A 69 -3.79 5.41 19.70
C HIS A 69 -3.54 5.63 21.20
N GLN A 70 -4.53 6.18 21.92
CA GLN A 70 -4.50 6.31 23.39
C GLN A 70 -3.30 7.13 23.90
N GLY A 71 -2.93 8.18 23.18
CA GLY A 71 -1.85 9.08 23.59
C GLY A 71 -0.44 8.63 23.17
N LYS A 72 -0.29 7.51 22.46
CA LYS A 72 1.02 7.03 21.97
C LYS A 72 1.65 8.03 21.02
N THR A 73 2.97 8.22 21.12
CA THR A 73 3.75 9.12 20.26
C THR A 73 5.03 8.46 19.76
N GLY A 74 5.66 9.05 18.74
CA GLY A 74 7.00 8.68 18.27
C GLY A 74 7.14 7.19 17.94
N PRO A 75 8.16 6.48 18.49
CA PRO A 75 8.37 5.06 18.21
C PRO A 75 7.20 4.16 18.61
N GLU A 76 6.54 4.44 19.74
CA GLU A 76 5.44 3.59 20.22
C GLU A 76 4.20 3.71 19.33
N LEU A 77 3.93 4.93 18.83
CA LEU A 77 2.89 5.17 17.84
C LEU A 77 3.21 4.45 16.53
N ALA A 78 4.44 4.57 16.04
CA ALA A 78 4.88 3.89 14.83
C ALA A 78 4.70 2.37 14.93
N ASP A 79 5.11 1.75 16.04
CA ASP A 79 4.96 0.30 16.24
C ASP A 79 3.48 -0.11 16.32
N ALA A 80 2.60 0.73 16.88
CA ALA A 80 1.16 0.49 16.88
C ALA A 80 0.57 0.52 15.47
N LEU A 81 0.99 1.49 14.64
CA LEU A 81 0.57 1.60 13.24
C LEU A 81 1.02 0.39 12.42
N ILE A 82 2.28 -0.03 12.56
CA ILE A 82 2.85 -1.20 11.87
C ILE A 82 2.07 -2.47 12.24
N ARG A 83 1.81 -2.69 13.54
CA ARG A 83 1.04 -3.84 14.00
C ARG A 83 -0.38 -3.83 13.44
N ASN A 84 -1.07 -2.68 13.47
CA ASN A 84 -2.44 -2.56 12.98
C ASN A 84 -2.53 -2.78 11.47
N ALA A 85 -1.59 -2.21 10.70
CA ALA A 85 -1.51 -2.43 9.27
C ALA A 85 -1.24 -3.90 8.92
N GLY A 86 -0.35 -4.57 9.67
CA GLY A 86 -0.11 -6.01 9.52
C GLY A 86 -1.35 -6.87 9.83
N VAL A 87 -2.14 -6.51 10.84
CA VAL A 87 -3.42 -7.17 11.12
C VAL A 87 -4.42 -6.94 9.98
N ALA A 88 -4.48 -5.72 9.45
CA ALA A 88 -5.38 -5.38 8.34
C ALA A 88 -5.03 -6.12 7.05
N SER A 89 -3.75 -6.19 6.67
CA SER A 89 -3.31 -6.90 5.47
C SER A 89 -3.46 -8.41 5.60
N GLY A 90 -3.21 -8.95 6.79
CA GLY A 90 -3.51 -10.35 7.10
C GLY A 90 -5.01 -10.66 7.02
N ALA A 91 -5.88 -9.76 7.50
CA ALA A 91 -7.33 -9.92 7.35
C ALA A 91 -7.78 -9.87 5.89
N ALA A 92 -7.18 -9.01 5.05
CA ALA A 92 -7.43 -8.98 3.62
C ALA A 92 -7.09 -10.34 2.97
N GLY A 93 -5.91 -10.91 3.26
CA GLY A 93 -5.52 -12.23 2.76
C GLY A 93 -6.41 -13.36 3.27
N ALA A 94 -6.81 -13.33 4.54
CA ALA A 94 -7.74 -14.33 5.08
C ALA A 94 -9.11 -14.28 4.40
N VAL A 95 -9.67 -13.08 4.17
CA VAL A 95 -10.99 -12.91 3.55
C VAL A 95 -10.92 -13.27 2.06
N ALA A 96 -9.88 -12.84 1.35
CA ALA A 96 -9.67 -13.18 -0.06
C ALA A 96 -9.48 -14.69 -0.24
N GLY A 97 -8.61 -15.34 0.55
CA GLY A 97 -8.41 -16.77 0.48
C GLY A 97 -9.66 -17.58 0.85
N ALA A 98 -10.49 -17.09 1.77
CA ALA A 98 -11.77 -17.73 2.09
C ALA A 98 -12.80 -17.57 0.95
N LEU A 99 -12.78 -16.44 0.23
CA LEU A 99 -13.61 -16.24 -0.96
C LEU A 99 -13.18 -17.19 -2.09
N ILE A 100 -11.87 -17.29 -2.36
CA ILE A 100 -11.30 -18.18 -3.39
C ILE A 100 -11.62 -19.64 -3.07
N GLY A 101 -11.39 -20.09 -1.83
CA GLY A 101 -11.67 -21.47 -1.43
C GLY A 101 -13.16 -21.86 -1.49
N ALA A 102 -14.08 -20.89 -1.40
CA ALA A 102 -15.50 -21.14 -1.61
C ALA A 102 -15.87 -21.29 -3.10
N GLU A 103 -15.12 -20.65 -4.01
CA GLU A 103 -15.32 -20.76 -5.46
C GLU A 103 -14.84 -22.10 -6.03
N GLU A 104 -13.88 -22.78 -5.37
CA GLU A 104 -13.38 -24.11 -5.78
C GLU A 104 -14.42 -25.23 -5.63
N ILE A 105 -15.50 -25.02 -4.88
CA ILE A 105 -16.63 -25.96 -4.76
C ILE A 105 -17.53 -25.91 -6.02
N VAL A 106 -17.32 -24.95 -6.93
CA VAL A 106 -18.03 -24.83 -8.21
C VAL A 106 -17.20 -25.48 -9.33
N PRO A 107 -17.66 -26.57 -9.99
CA PRO A 107 -16.79 -27.43 -10.83
C PRO A 107 -16.17 -26.86 -12.12
N HIS A 108 -16.14 -25.55 -12.39
CA HIS A 108 -15.74 -25.02 -13.72
C HIS A 108 -14.80 -23.80 -13.73
N THR A 109 -14.32 -23.31 -12.57
CA THR A 109 -13.76 -21.95 -12.46
C THR A 109 -12.28 -21.87 -12.03
N TRP A 110 -11.42 -22.74 -12.57
CA TRP A 110 -9.97 -22.48 -12.53
C TRP A 110 -9.57 -21.22 -13.35
N ALA A 111 -10.54 -20.60 -14.05
CA ALA A 111 -10.41 -19.36 -14.81
C ALA A 111 -10.82 -18.07 -14.05
N THR A 112 -11.36 -18.12 -12.83
CA THR A 112 -11.78 -16.91 -12.07
C THR A 112 -10.69 -16.31 -11.19
N VAL A 113 -9.75 -17.13 -10.72
CA VAL A 113 -8.71 -16.82 -9.72
C VAL A 113 -7.83 -15.57 -9.97
N PRO A 114 -7.64 -15.00 -11.20
CA PRO A 114 -6.87 -13.78 -11.37
C PRO A 114 -7.46 -12.53 -10.70
N PHE A 115 -8.79 -12.45 -10.55
CA PHE A 115 -9.44 -11.20 -10.16
C PHE A 115 -9.50 -10.97 -8.66
N GLU A 116 -9.73 -12.03 -7.88
CA GLU A 116 -9.75 -12.00 -6.42
C GLU A 116 -8.34 -11.75 -5.89
N LEU A 117 -7.34 -12.38 -6.51
CA LEU A 117 -5.93 -12.14 -6.18
C LEU A 117 -5.50 -10.70 -6.51
N ALA A 118 -5.94 -10.16 -7.65
CA ALA A 118 -5.68 -8.78 -8.01
C ALA A 118 -6.36 -7.80 -7.02
N ALA A 119 -7.59 -8.11 -6.59
CA ALA A 119 -8.33 -7.34 -5.61
C ALA A 119 -7.66 -7.37 -4.23
N GLU A 120 -7.20 -8.53 -3.77
CA GLU A 120 -6.41 -8.68 -2.56
C GLU A 120 -5.16 -7.81 -2.62
N THR A 121 -4.39 -7.93 -3.72
CA THR A 121 -3.17 -7.15 -3.94
C THR A 121 -3.46 -5.66 -3.87
N ALA A 122 -4.49 -5.17 -4.59
CA ALA A 122 -4.84 -3.76 -4.58
C ALA A 122 -5.21 -3.24 -3.18
N LEU A 123 -5.92 -4.04 -2.38
CA LEU A 123 -6.27 -3.67 -1.00
C LEU A 123 -5.04 -3.65 -0.09
N VAL A 124 -4.13 -4.63 -0.21
CA VAL A 124 -2.87 -4.67 0.55
C VAL A 124 -2.01 -3.46 0.21
N VAL A 125 -1.90 -3.10 -1.08
CA VAL A 125 -1.19 -1.89 -1.52
C VAL A 125 -1.80 -0.64 -0.88
N ALA A 126 -3.12 -0.53 -0.81
CA ALA A 126 -3.78 0.60 -0.16
C ALA A 126 -3.48 0.69 1.35
N ILE A 127 -3.45 -0.46 2.04
CA ILE A 127 -3.07 -0.55 3.47
C ILE A 127 -1.62 -0.12 3.66
N GLU A 128 -0.71 -0.59 2.81
CA GLU A 128 0.72 -0.26 2.89
C GLU A 128 0.98 1.22 2.57
N MET A 129 0.35 1.79 1.54
CA MET A 129 0.43 3.23 1.26
C MET A 129 -0.06 4.06 2.45
N LYS A 130 -1.17 3.66 3.08
CA LYS A 130 -1.69 4.35 4.26
C LYS A 130 -0.72 4.28 5.43
N LEU A 131 -0.16 3.09 5.68
CA LEU A 131 0.85 2.88 6.71
C LEU A 131 2.07 3.81 6.49
N VAL A 132 2.61 3.86 5.27
CA VAL A 132 3.72 4.76 4.93
C VAL A 132 3.36 6.21 5.25
N ALA A 133 2.19 6.66 4.80
CA ALA A 133 1.74 8.03 5.03
C ALA A 133 1.55 8.36 6.53
N GLU A 134 0.93 7.47 7.30
CA GLU A 134 0.72 7.68 8.74
C GLU A 134 2.02 7.55 9.54
N LEU A 135 3.02 6.78 9.09
CA LEU A 135 4.36 6.74 9.70
C LEU A 135 5.11 8.06 9.51
N HIS A 136 4.95 8.69 8.35
CA HIS A 136 5.47 10.04 8.10
C HIS A 136 4.87 11.05 9.08
N GLU A 137 3.55 11.00 9.32
CA GLU A 137 2.87 11.85 10.31
C GLU A 137 3.33 11.53 11.75
N ALA A 138 3.34 10.25 12.13
CA ALA A 138 3.69 9.78 13.48
C ALA A 138 5.14 10.10 13.89
N LEU A 139 6.06 10.15 12.93
CA LEU A 139 7.48 10.44 13.15
C LEU A 139 7.84 11.91 12.83
N GLY A 140 6.82 12.79 12.70
CA GLY A 140 7.01 14.24 12.56
C GLY A 140 7.62 14.68 11.23
N ARG A 141 7.44 13.88 10.18
CA ARG A 141 7.98 14.12 8.82
C ARG A 141 6.86 13.98 7.79
N PRO A 142 5.78 14.79 7.88
CA PRO A 142 4.61 14.64 7.03
C PRO A 142 4.99 14.72 5.55
N VAL A 143 4.35 13.88 4.72
CA VAL A 143 4.56 13.94 3.27
C VAL A 143 4.04 15.28 2.75
N PRO A 144 4.88 16.09 2.08
CA PRO A 144 4.49 17.42 1.63
C PRO A 144 3.39 17.38 0.56
N GLY A 145 2.66 18.49 0.42
CA GLY A 145 1.60 18.67 -0.59
C GLY A 145 0.19 18.43 -0.05
N ALA A 146 -0.82 18.66 -0.90
CA ALA A 146 -2.22 18.44 -0.59
C ALA A 146 -2.92 17.65 -1.71
N GLY A 147 -4.03 16.99 -1.39
CA GLY A 147 -4.88 16.30 -2.36
C GLY A 147 -4.12 15.29 -3.24
N PRO A 148 -4.34 15.29 -4.57
CA PRO A 148 -3.73 14.32 -5.50
C PRO A 148 -2.20 14.29 -5.50
N GLN A 149 -1.55 15.44 -5.29
CA GLN A 149 -0.09 15.56 -5.27
C GLN A 149 0.52 14.82 -4.08
N ARG A 150 -0.10 14.95 -2.90
CA ARG A 150 0.30 14.20 -1.69
C ARG A 150 0.10 12.70 -1.90
N GLY A 151 -1.01 12.30 -2.52
CA GLY A 151 -1.28 10.90 -2.88
C GLY A 151 -0.18 10.30 -3.75
N LEU A 152 0.27 11.03 -4.77
CA LEU A 152 1.38 10.60 -5.61
C LEU A 152 2.67 10.39 -4.82
N LEU A 153 3.06 11.36 -3.98
CA LEU A 153 4.31 11.28 -3.21
C LEU A 153 4.28 10.10 -2.22
N ILE A 154 3.11 9.81 -1.63
CA ILE A 154 2.90 8.63 -0.79
C ILE A 154 3.11 7.36 -1.62
N ALA A 155 2.48 7.27 -2.79
CA ALA A 155 2.60 6.10 -3.65
C ALA A 155 4.06 5.89 -4.08
N GLN A 156 4.77 6.96 -4.43
CA GLN A 156 6.19 6.92 -4.76
C GLN A 156 7.02 6.38 -3.60
N SER A 157 6.91 6.98 -2.41
CA SER A 157 7.61 6.55 -1.20
C SER A 157 7.35 5.06 -0.91
N TRP A 158 6.11 4.61 -1.01
CA TRP A 158 5.77 3.18 -0.90
C TRP A 158 6.47 2.33 -1.96
N ALA A 159 6.45 2.74 -3.23
CA ALA A 159 7.09 2.01 -4.32
C ALA A 159 8.60 1.85 -4.10
N GLU A 160 9.31 2.92 -3.68
CA GLU A 160 10.75 2.86 -3.39
C GLU A 160 11.07 1.76 -2.39
N LYS A 161 10.30 1.71 -1.30
CA LYS A 161 10.51 0.76 -0.19
C LYS A 161 10.11 -0.66 -0.58
N ARG A 162 9.23 -0.81 -1.57
CA ARG A 162 8.93 -2.11 -2.20
C ARG A 162 9.97 -2.56 -3.23
N GLY A 163 11.03 -1.76 -3.45
CA GLY A 163 12.02 -2.01 -4.50
C GLY A 163 11.46 -1.79 -5.91
N VAL A 164 10.34 -1.09 -6.02
CA VAL A 164 9.72 -0.62 -7.25
C VAL A 164 10.30 0.76 -7.54
N ASN A 165 10.64 1.05 -8.80
CA ASN A 165 11.35 2.29 -9.10
C ASN A 165 10.37 3.49 -8.96
N PRO A 166 10.64 4.49 -8.11
CA PRO A 166 9.74 5.63 -7.86
C PRO A 166 9.46 6.44 -9.12
N GLN A 167 10.45 6.60 -9.99
CA GLN A 167 10.30 7.24 -11.30
C GLN A 167 9.31 6.51 -12.23
N ASP A 168 9.05 5.21 -12.01
CA ASP A 168 8.00 4.46 -12.73
C ASP A 168 6.59 4.78 -12.17
N LEU A 169 6.50 5.40 -11.00
CA LEU A 169 5.28 5.95 -10.38
C LEU A 169 5.12 7.47 -10.61
N VAL A 170 6.23 8.24 -10.52
CA VAL A 170 6.27 9.70 -10.75
C VAL A 170 5.90 10.04 -12.19
N LEU A 171 6.46 9.32 -13.16
CA LEU A 171 6.13 9.52 -14.58
C LEU A 171 4.71 9.06 -14.91
N GLY A 172 4.02 8.42 -13.96
CA GLY A 172 2.60 8.09 -14.04
C GLY A 172 1.63 9.15 -13.56
N VAL A 173 2.12 10.15 -12.83
CA VAL A 173 1.26 11.19 -12.27
C VAL A 173 1.78 12.60 -12.58
N GLY A 174 2.99 12.74 -13.13
CA GLY A 174 3.59 14.04 -13.51
C GLY A 174 3.39 14.50 -14.97
N ALA A 175 2.51 13.89 -15.76
CA ALA A 175 2.18 14.37 -17.11
C ALA A 175 0.67 14.44 -17.39
N ALA A 176 -0.16 14.24 -16.35
CA ALA A 176 -1.61 14.24 -16.47
C ALA A 176 -2.20 15.65 -16.67
N ASP A 177 -1.47 16.69 -16.22
CA ASP A 177 -1.96 18.08 -16.31
C ASP A 177 -1.39 18.87 -17.50
N VAL A 178 -0.43 18.31 -18.25
CA VAL A 178 0.17 18.99 -19.43
C VAL A 178 0.02 18.20 -20.73
N PHE A 179 -0.07 16.86 -20.71
CA PHE A 179 -0.16 16.06 -21.94
C PHE A 179 -1.21 14.94 -21.85
N GLY A 180 -2.45 15.34 -22.09
CA GLY A 180 -3.62 14.46 -22.15
C GLY A 180 -3.43 13.23 -23.06
N ARG A 181 -3.84 12.08 -22.54
CA ARG A 181 -4.03 10.77 -23.22
C ARG A 181 -2.80 9.98 -23.67
N GLN A 182 -1.65 10.56 -23.98
CA GLN A 182 -0.48 9.76 -24.42
C GLN A 182 0.38 9.19 -23.27
N ALA A 183 0.41 9.82 -22.09
CA ALA A 183 1.16 9.34 -20.92
C ALA A 183 0.61 8.04 -20.30
N ARG A 184 -0.69 7.77 -20.47
CA ARG A 184 -1.37 6.56 -19.94
C ARG A 184 -0.87 5.27 -20.61
N VAL A 185 -0.55 5.34 -21.90
CA VAL A 185 -0.15 4.18 -22.70
C VAL A 185 1.30 3.78 -22.41
N THR A 186 2.19 4.74 -22.20
CA THR A 186 3.63 4.48 -21.95
C THR A 186 3.89 3.90 -20.56
N LEU A 187 3.06 4.27 -19.57
CA LEU A 187 3.07 3.74 -18.20
C LEU A 187 2.93 2.21 -18.17
N THR A 188 2.00 1.68 -18.97
CA THR A 188 1.74 0.23 -19.06
C THR A 188 2.90 -0.55 -19.66
N VAL A 189 3.66 0.07 -20.58
CA VAL A 189 4.77 -0.56 -21.29
C VAL A 189 6.05 -0.57 -20.43
N ALA A 190 6.27 0.47 -19.61
CA ALA A 190 7.40 0.55 -18.68
C ALA A 190 7.23 -0.40 -17.48
N LEU A 191 6.02 -0.44 -16.90
CA LEU A 191 5.61 -1.45 -15.91
C LEU A 191 5.88 -2.86 -16.45
N ARG A 192 5.42 -3.17 -17.66
CA ARG A 192 5.59 -4.47 -18.31
C ARG A 192 7.06 -4.91 -18.48
N ARG A 193 7.99 -4.00 -18.81
CA ARG A 193 9.40 -4.35 -19.09
C ARG A 193 10.28 -4.51 -17.85
N ARG A 194 9.89 -3.95 -16.70
CA ARG A 194 10.67 -4.05 -15.44
C ARG A 194 10.07 -5.01 -14.42
N LEU A 195 8.74 -5.18 -14.41
CA LEU A 195 8.06 -6.23 -13.64
C LEU A 195 8.51 -7.62 -14.12
N THR A 196 8.73 -7.84 -15.41
CA THR A 196 9.26 -9.12 -15.93
C THR A 196 10.69 -9.44 -15.47
N HIS A 197 11.54 -8.44 -15.21
CA HIS A 197 12.95 -8.67 -14.85
C HIS A 197 13.23 -8.75 -13.35
N ARG A 198 12.33 -8.30 -12.46
CA ARG A 198 12.50 -8.45 -11.00
C ARG A 198 11.39 -9.19 -10.26
N LEU A 199 10.17 -9.31 -10.81
CA LEU A 199 9.20 -10.27 -10.25
C LEU A 199 9.65 -11.72 -10.45
N GLY A 200 10.50 -11.99 -11.44
CA GLY A 200 10.97 -13.35 -11.72
C GLY A 200 11.81 -14.00 -10.62
N ARG A 201 12.42 -13.26 -9.69
CA ARG A 201 13.25 -13.84 -8.60
C ARG A 201 12.56 -13.89 -7.23
N SER A 202 11.67 -12.95 -6.91
CA SER A 202 10.92 -12.98 -5.64
C SER A 202 9.55 -13.64 -5.75
N MET A 203 8.93 -13.68 -6.93
CA MET A 203 7.69 -14.44 -7.14
C MET A 203 7.93 -15.91 -7.50
N ALA A 204 9.09 -16.28 -8.07
CA ALA A 204 9.41 -17.69 -8.33
C ALA A 204 9.47 -18.54 -7.06
N ALA A 205 9.70 -17.92 -5.89
CA ALA A 205 9.63 -18.58 -4.58
C ALA A 205 8.20 -18.69 -4.00
N LEU A 206 7.19 -18.11 -4.65
CA LEU A 206 5.79 -18.05 -4.17
C LEU A 206 4.78 -18.75 -5.09
N ILE A 207 5.20 -19.25 -6.26
CA ILE A 207 4.33 -19.95 -7.23
C ILE A 207 3.74 -21.27 -6.67
N PRO A 208 4.45 -22.13 -5.91
CA PRO A 208 3.90 -23.44 -5.52
C PRO A 208 3.00 -23.51 -4.26
N LEU A 209 2.60 -22.40 -3.60
CA LEU A 209 1.91 -22.45 -2.27
C LEU A 209 0.61 -21.61 -2.14
N MET A 210 0.05 -21.13 -3.25
CA MET A 210 -1.17 -20.30 -3.30
C MET A 210 -2.48 -21.11 -3.08
N ALA A 211 -2.56 -21.91 -2.01
CA ALA A 211 -3.69 -22.81 -1.71
C ALA A 211 -4.20 -22.70 -0.25
N GLY A 212 -4.38 -21.49 0.29
CA GLY A 212 -5.09 -21.35 1.57
C GLY A 212 -5.16 -19.95 2.19
N ALA A 213 -6.32 -19.64 2.77
CA ALA A 213 -6.61 -18.40 3.51
C ALA A 213 -5.64 -18.11 4.67
N ILE A 214 -5.11 -19.16 5.32
CA ILE A 214 -4.18 -19.01 6.45
C ILE A 214 -2.79 -18.58 5.96
N ALA A 215 -2.32 -19.13 4.84
CA ALA A 215 -1.01 -18.77 4.27
C ALA A 215 -1.01 -17.31 3.79
N GLY A 216 -2.06 -16.88 3.06
CA GLY A 216 -2.21 -15.49 2.61
C GLY A 216 -2.25 -14.49 3.77
N ALA A 217 -2.95 -14.82 4.85
CA ALA A 217 -3.03 -13.98 6.04
C ALA A 217 -1.66 -13.77 6.72
N VAL A 218 -0.89 -14.83 6.91
CA VAL A 218 0.43 -14.76 7.57
C VAL A 218 1.44 -14.03 6.68
N LEU A 219 1.45 -14.32 5.37
CA LEU A 219 2.39 -13.73 4.43
C LEU A 219 2.16 -12.22 4.27
N ASN A 220 0.91 -11.79 4.05
CA ASN A 220 0.60 -10.37 3.93
C ASN A 220 0.95 -9.61 5.22
N ARG A 221 0.61 -10.18 6.38
CA ARG A 221 0.97 -9.58 7.67
C ARG A 221 2.47 -9.38 7.80
N ARG A 222 3.27 -10.41 7.55
CA ARG A 222 4.74 -10.35 7.65
C ARG A 222 5.32 -9.34 6.66
N ALA A 223 4.86 -9.35 5.41
CA ALA A 223 5.37 -8.47 4.38
C ALA A 223 5.05 -6.99 4.68
N THR A 224 3.82 -6.68 5.11
CA THR A 224 3.43 -5.32 5.51
C THR A 224 4.20 -4.83 6.73
N VAL A 225 4.43 -5.69 7.73
CA VAL A 225 5.25 -5.35 8.90
C VAL A 225 6.68 -5.01 8.49
N ALA A 226 7.30 -5.83 7.65
CA ALA A 226 8.68 -5.61 7.21
C ALA A 226 8.84 -4.25 6.47
N ILE A 227 7.88 -3.85 5.63
CA ILE A 227 7.88 -2.53 4.99
C ILE A 227 7.78 -1.43 6.03
N GLY A 228 6.84 -1.55 6.96
CA GLY A 228 6.62 -0.57 8.02
C GLY A 228 7.87 -0.36 8.87
N GLU A 229 8.54 -1.45 9.26
CA GLU A 229 9.81 -1.42 9.99
C GLU A 229 10.91 -0.73 9.19
N THR A 230 11.01 -1.02 7.89
CA THR A 230 11.99 -0.40 6.99
C THR A 230 11.74 1.11 6.89
N VAL A 231 10.50 1.52 6.64
CA VAL A 231 10.10 2.93 6.55
C VAL A 231 10.37 3.67 7.86
N ALA A 232 9.95 3.09 8.99
CA ALA A 232 10.16 3.70 10.29
C ALA A 232 11.65 3.83 10.64
N ALA A 233 12.46 2.84 10.31
CA ALA A 233 13.92 2.91 10.48
C ALA A 233 14.55 4.02 9.62
N ASP A 234 14.13 4.14 8.37
CA ASP A 234 14.63 5.17 7.45
C ASP A 234 14.29 6.57 7.93
N LEU A 235 13.03 6.81 8.31
CA LEU A 235 12.57 8.10 8.83
C LEU A 235 13.28 8.51 10.12
N ARG A 236 13.56 7.55 11.00
CA ARG A 236 14.35 7.78 12.22
C ARG A 236 15.81 8.14 11.88
N ARG A 237 16.44 7.44 10.94
CA ARG A 237 17.83 7.71 10.51
C ARG A 237 17.97 9.10 9.87
N GLU A 238 17.04 9.48 9.01
CA GLU A 238 17.04 10.81 8.39
C GLU A 238 16.80 11.92 9.42
N GLY A 239 16.10 11.65 10.52
CA GLY A 239 16.00 12.56 11.67
C GLY A 239 17.32 12.73 12.43
N VAL A 240 18.07 11.63 12.63
CA VAL A 240 19.38 11.66 13.31
C VAL A 240 20.43 12.42 12.50
N VAL A 241 20.43 12.28 11.17
CA VAL A 241 21.41 12.96 10.30
C VAL A 241 21.22 14.48 10.30
N VAL A 242 19.99 14.99 10.43
CA VAL A 242 19.71 16.44 10.46
C VAL A 242 19.99 17.06 11.85
N VAL A 243 19.89 16.27 12.93
CA VAL A 243 20.16 16.75 14.31
C VAL A 243 21.65 16.75 14.65
N SER A 244 22.51 16.09 13.86
CA SER A 244 23.94 15.95 14.18
C SER A 244 24.87 17.05 13.66
N THR A 245 24.37 18.23 13.26
CA THR A 245 25.22 19.40 13.03
C THR A 245 25.64 20.05 14.37
N VAL A 246 26.75 19.51 14.90
CA VAL A 246 27.73 20.01 15.90
C VAL A 246 27.29 21.17 16.83
N PRO A 247 27.29 20.98 18.17
CA PRO A 247 27.19 22.07 19.13
C PRO A 247 28.56 22.71 19.44
N GLY A 248 28.60 24.05 19.39
CA GLY A 248 29.37 24.89 20.31
C GLY A 248 30.89 25.00 20.13
N GLY A 249 31.33 26.05 19.44
CA GLY A 249 32.58 26.74 19.78
C GLY A 249 32.25 27.98 20.61
N GLY A 250 32.31 27.84 21.94
CA GLY A 250 32.10 28.95 22.88
C GLY A 250 33.36 29.79 23.11
N PHE A 251 33.12 31.09 23.30
CA PHE A 251 33.85 32.12 24.08
C PHE A 251 35.35 32.34 23.86
N ALA A 252 35.74 33.57 23.51
CA ALA A 252 36.47 34.49 24.41
C ALA A 252 36.68 35.88 23.77
N THR A 253 36.68 36.87 24.65
CA THR A 253 36.83 38.32 24.51
C THR A 253 38.16 38.81 23.95
N ALA A 254 38.15 39.93 23.21
CA ALA A 254 38.96 41.13 23.42
C ALA A 254 38.39 42.28 22.57
#